data_AF-A0A1X1PD82-F1
#
_entry.id   AF-A0A1X1PD82-F1
#
_cell.length_a   1.000
_cell.length_b   1.000
_cell.length_c   1.000
_cell.angle_alpha   90.00
_cell.angle_beta   90.00
_cell.angle_gamma   90.00
#
_symmetry.space_group_name_H-M   'P 1'
#
loop_
_entity.id
_entity.type
_entity.pdbx_description
1 polymer ?
#
loop_
_entity_poly.entity_id
_entity_poly.type
_entity_poly.pdbx_seq_one_letter_code
_entity_poly.pdbx_strand_id
1 'polypeptide(L)' 'GKLRDELLNREWFRSRAEAKVLIERWRQFYNERRPHSAHRYQPPATVRRAWLDSDNIDARLTA' A
#
# COMPACT_ATOMS: atom_id res chain seq x y z
N GLY A 1 -14.54 -5.43 2.22
CA GLY A 1 -13.09 -5.12 2.45
C GLY A 1 -12.56 -4.42 1.23
N LYS A 2 -11.70 -3.40 1.37
CA LYS A 2 -11.47 -2.38 0.31
C LYS A 2 -11.09 -2.94 -1.07
N LEU A 3 -10.21 -3.93 -1.16
CA LEU A 3 -9.88 -4.60 -2.44
C LEU A 3 -11.11 -5.22 -3.12
N ARG A 4 -11.96 -5.89 -2.34
CA ARG A 4 -13.16 -6.54 -2.87
C ARG A 4 -14.16 -5.50 -3.37
N ASP A 5 -14.40 -4.46 -2.59
CA ASP A 5 -15.46 -3.47 -2.88
C ASP A 5 -15.05 -2.46 -3.96
N GLU A 6 -13.74 -2.17 -4.07
CA GLU A 6 -13.23 -1.14 -4.99
C GLU A 6 -12.66 -1.71 -6.30
N LEU A 7 -12.25 -2.99 -6.34
CA LEU A 7 -11.72 -3.63 -7.55
C LEU A 7 -12.53 -4.87 -7.94
N LEU A 8 -12.56 -5.91 -7.08
CA LEU A 8 -13.02 -7.24 -7.51
C LEU A 8 -14.52 -7.30 -7.81
N ASN A 9 -15.34 -6.51 -7.13
CA ASN A 9 -16.78 -6.43 -7.37
C ASN A 9 -17.15 -5.46 -8.51
N ARG A 10 -16.22 -4.60 -8.96
CA ARG A 10 -16.48 -3.57 -9.98
C ARG A 10 -16.02 -3.97 -11.38
N GLU A 11 -15.01 -4.82 -11.45
CA GLU A 11 -14.39 -5.23 -12.71
C GLU A 11 -14.81 -6.65 -13.09
N TRP A 12 -15.13 -6.84 -14.37
CA TRP A 12 -15.23 -8.18 -14.96
C TRP A 12 -13.88 -8.54 -15.59
N PHE A 13 -13.23 -9.60 -15.11
CA PHE A 13 -11.95 -10.05 -15.65
C PHE A 13 -12.15 -11.02 -16.80
N ARG A 14 -11.53 -10.73 -17.95
CA ARG A 14 -11.54 -11.60 -19.14
C ARG A 14 -10.54 -12.74 -19.01
N SER A 15 -9.50 -12.58 -18.19
CA SER A 15 -8.50 -13.62 -17.94
C SER A 15 -7.83 -13.48 -16.57
N ARG A 16 -7.19 -14.57 -16.11
CA ARG A 16 -6.37 -14.55 -14.88
C ARG A 16 -5.16 -13.61 -14.99
N ALA A 17 -4.60 -13.47 -16.18
CA ALA A 17 -3.47 -12.56 -16.42
C ALA A 17 -3.88 -11.10 -16.23
N GLU A 18 -5.02 -10.70 -16.80
CA GLU A 18 -5.61 -9.37 -16.61
C GLU A 18 -5.91 -9.09 -15.14
N ALA A 19 -6.54 -10.05 -14.45
CA ALA A 19 -6.82 -9.93 -13.01
C ALA A 19 -5.55 -9.69 -12.21
N LYS A 20 -4.46 -10.43 -12.49
CA LYS A 20 -3.17 -10.24 -11.82
C LYS A 20 -2.64 -8.82 -12.01
N VAL A 21 -2.64 -8.31 -13.25
CA VAL A 21 -2.14 -6.96 -13.54
C VAL A 21 -2.95 -5.89 -12.81
N LEU A 22 -4.28 -5.99 -12.84
CA LEU A 22 -5.17 -5.02 -12.19
C LEU A 22 -5.05 -5.05 -10.66
N ILE A 23 -4.94 -6.23 -10.06
CA ILE A 23 -4.75 -6.39 -8.62
C ILE A 23 -3.40 -5.79 -8.20
N GLU A 24 -2.32 -6.04 -8.94
CA GLU A 24 -1.00 -5.47 -8.66
C GLU A 24 -1.01 -3.94 -8.75
N ARG A 25 -1.63 -3.39 -9.78
CA ARG A 25 -1.80 -1.94 -9.94
C ARG A 25 -2.61 -1.34 -8.79
N TRP A 26 -3.69 -1.99 -8.38
CA TRP A 26 -4.49 -1.55 -7.25
C TRP A 26 -3.69 -1.61 -5.94
N ARG A 27 -2.90 -2.68 -5.73
CA ARG A 27 -2.05 -2.83 -4.53
C ARG A 27 -1.00 -1.72 -4.45
N GLN A 28 -0.36 -1.39 -5.57
CA GLN A 28 0.59 -0.27 -5.65
C GLN A 28 -0.10 1.05 -5.30
N PHE A 29 -1.25 1.34 -5.92
CA PHE A 29 -2.02 2.55 -5.61
C PHE A 29 -2.42 2.63 -4.14
N TYR A 30 -2.97 1.55 -3.58
CA TYR A 30 -3.40 1.47 -2.20
C TYR A 30 -2.25 1.73 -1.23
N ASN A 31 -1.09 1.12 -1.48
CA ASN A 31 0.06 1.25 -0.60
C ASN A 31 0.76 2.60 -0.75
N GLU A 32 0.85 3.16 -1.96
CA GLU A 32 1.68 4.34 -2.22
C GLU A 32 0.93 5.66 -2.16
N ARG A 33 -0.37 5.66 -2.46
CA ARG A 33 -1.12 6.91 -2.68
C ARG A 33 -2.34 7.06 -1.80
N ARG A 34 -2.95 5.96 -1.35
CA ARG A 34 -4.23 6.04 -0.65
C ARG A 34 -4.02 6.56 0.77
N PRO A 35 -4.70 7.65 1.18
CA PRO A 35 -4.60 8.15 2.54
C PRO A 35 -5.42 7.28 3.51
N HIS A 36 -4.88 7.00 4.69
CA HIS A 36 -5.56 6.23 5.74
C HIS A 36 -5.69 7.06 7.01
N SER A 37 -6.91 7.17 7.54
CA SER A 37 -7.18 7.92 8.78
C SER A 37 -6.38 7.38 9.97
N ALA A 38 -6.23 6.05 10.09
CA ALA A 38 -5.39 5.41 11.10
C ALA A 38 -3.90 5.79 11.01
N HIS A 39 -3.46 6.25 9.84
CA HIS A 39 -2.09 6.68 9.57
C HIS A 39 -1.97 8.20 9.44
N ARG A 40 -2.83 8.98 10.12
CA ARG A 40 -2.88 10.45 10.00
C ARG A 40 -3.01 10.91 8.54
N TYR A 41 -3.83 10.20 7.77
CA TYR A 41 -4.03 10.43 6.34
C TYR A 41 -2.79 10.21 5.46
N GLN A 42 -1.79 9.48 5.95
CA GLN A 42 -0.64 9.08 5.13
C GLN A 42 -0.86 7.72 4.46
N PRO A 43 -0.25 7.49 3.28
CA PRO A 43 -0.20 6.18 2.68
C PRO A 43 0.61 5.19 3.52
N PRO A 44 0.27 3.87 3.49
CA PRO A 44 1.01 2.85 4.22
C PRO A 44 2.49 2.84 3.84
N ALA A 45 2.79 3.17 2.59
CA ALA A 45 4.14 3.35 2.10
C ALA A 45 4.93 4.35 2.95
N THR A 46 4.44 5.58 3.06
CA THR A 46 5.08 6.68 3.80
C THR A 46 5.31 6.31 5.24
N VAL A 47 4.28 5.74 5.87
CA VAL A 47 4.39 5.22 7.24
C VAL A 47 5.58 4.28 7.31
N ARG A 48 5.59 3.21 6.50
CA ARG A 48 6.68 2.22 6.50
C ARG A 48 8.07 2.82 6.30
N ARG A 49 8.24 3.85 5.44
CA ARG A 49 9.55 4.52 5.29
C ARG A 49 9.96 5.20 6.60
N ALA A 50 9.05 5.91 7.25
CA ALA A 50 9.33 6.58 8.52
C ALA A 50 9.78 5.61 9.62
N TRP A 51 9.22 4.39 9.69
CA TRP A 51 9.70 3.36 10.62
C TRP A 51 11.14 2.92 10.32
N LEU A 52 11.47 2.70 9.04
CA LEU A 52 12.84 2.32 8.65
C LEU A 52 13.86 3.42 8.95
N ASP A 53 13.47 4.68 8.81
CA ASP A 53 14.33 5.82 9.12
C ASP A 53 14.58 5.95 10.62
N SER A 54 13.56 5.74 11.48
CA SER A 54 13.74 5.75 12.93
C SER A 54 14.66 4.62 13.41
N ASP A 55 14.48 3.41 12.87
CA ASP A 55 15.33 2.26 13.20
C ASP A 55 16.80 2.51 12.81
N ASN A 56 17.03 3.28 11.74
CA ASN A 56 18.38 3.66 11.29
C ASN A 56 19.03 4.73 12.19
N ILE A 57 18.25 5.71 12.68
CA ILE A 57 18.75 6.75 13.58
C ILE A 57 19.23 6.13 14.90
N ASP A 58 18.47 5.20 15.46
CA ASP A 58 18.85 4.51 16.71
C ASP A 58 20.15 3.71 16.55
N ALA A 59 20.36 3.08 15.38
CA ALA A 59 21.59 2.35 15.06
C ALA A 59 22.83 3.25 14.89
N ARG A 60 22.66 4.52 14.49
CA ARG A 60 23.76 5.50 14.36
C ARG A 60 24.16 6.14 15.68
N LEU A 61 23.27 6.12 16.68
CA LEU A 61 23.50 6.67 18.01
C LEU A 61 24.06 5.64 19.02
N THR A 62 24.17 4.37 18.61
CA THR A 62 24.66 3.26 19.44
C THR A 62 26.07 2.76 19.06
N ALA A 63 26.81 3.50 18.22
CA ALA A 63 28.17 3.18 17.78
C ALA A 63 29.25 4.01 18.50
#